data_AF-A0A413T930-F1
#
_entry.id   AF-A0A413T930-F1
#
_cell.length_a   1.000
_cell.length_b   1.000
_cell.length_c   1.000
_cell.angle_alpha   90.00
_cell.angle_beta   90.00
_cell.angle_gamma   90.00
#
_symmetry.space_group_name_H-M   'P 1'
#
loop_
_entity.id
_entity.type
_entity.pdbx_description
1 polymer ?
#
loop_
_entity_poly.entity_id
_entity_poly.type
_entity_poly.pdbx_seq_one_letter_code
_entity_poly.pdbx_strand_id
1 'polypeptide(L)' 'MEERKIRVYLYTRVSTTIQIDGHSLDEQKTKMKAFCDYNEYEIAGEYEDAGKSGRSIEGRIAFNQMMDDIKSGTKRRPSI' A
#
# COMPACT_ATOMS: atom_id res chain seq x y z
N MET A 1 18.44 -1.76 24.18
CA MET A 1 18.23 -0.87 23.01
C MET A 1 17.05 -1.45 22.26
N GLU A 2 16.04 -0.64 21.94
CA GLU A 2 14.88 -1.11 21.19
C GLU A 2 15.29 -1.22 19.72
N GLU A 3 15.29 -2.43 19.16
CA GLU A 3 15.55 -2.63 17.74
C GLU A 3 14.45 -1.94 16.92
N ARG A 4 14.86 -0.92 16.17
CA ARG A 4 13.94 -0.21 15.28
C ARG A 4 13.65 -1.09 14.08
N LYS A 5 12.44 -1.64 14.01
CA LYS A 5 11.93 -2.33 12.82
C LYS A 5 11.97 -1.41 11.60
N ILE A 6 12.27 -1.99 10.43
CA ILE A 6 12.21 -1.27 9.16
C ILE A 6 10.74 -0.95 8.87
N ARG A 7 10.43 0.34 8.68
CA ARG A 7 9.07 0.81 8.42
C ARG A 7 8.80 0.83 6.92
N VAL A 8 7.67 0.25 6.51
CA VAL A 8 7.29 0.11 5.10
C VAL A 8 5.85 0.57 4.86
N TYR A 9 5.56 1.00 3.64
CA TYR A 9 4.19 1.23 3.17
C TYR A 9 3.79 0.14 2.18
N LEU A 10 2.53 -0.27 2.22
CA LEU A 10 1.94 -1.18 1.24
C LEU A 10 1.11 -0.37 0.25
N TYR A 11 1.31 -0.59 -1.04
CA TYR A 11 0.50 0.01 -2.10
C TYR A 11 0.01 -1.08 -3.06
N THR A 12 -1.31 -1.14 -3.28
CA THR A 12 -1.95 -2.11 -4.18
C THR A 12 -2.83 -1.42 -5.22
N ARG A 13 -2.93 -2.01 -6.42
CA ARG A 13 -3.70 -1.44 -7.53
C ARG A 13 -4.18 -2.55 -8.47
N VAL A 14 -5.37 -2.37 -9.04
CA VAL A 14 -5.85 -3.16 -10.20
C VAL A 14 -6.29 -2.22 -11.33
N SER A 15 -6.04 -2.61 -12.58
CA SER A 15 -6.26 -1.74 -13.76
C SER A 15 -7.72 -1.55 -14.15
N THR A 16 -8.56 -2.54 -13.87
CA THR A 16 -9.99 -2.53 -14.21
C THR A 16 -10.80 -3.08 -13.05
N THR A 17 -12.05 -2.63 -12.92
CA THR A 17 -12.99 -3.19 -11.93
C THR A 17 -13.30 -4.66 -12.21
N ILE A 18 -13.20 -5.09 -13.47
CA ILE A 18 -13.37 -6.49 -13.91
C ILE A 18 -12.28 -7.41 -13.33
N GLN A 19 -11.09 -6.88 -13.02
CA GLN A 19 -10.00 -7.65 -12.44
C GLN A 19 -10.12 -7.85 -10.92
N ILE A 20 -11.11 -7.24 -10.26
CA ILE A 20 -11.32 -7.37 -8.81
C ILE A 20 -11.61 -8.82 -8.42
N ASP A 21 -12.32 -9.58 -9.28
CA ASP A 21 -12.69 -10.98 -9.00
C ASP A 21 -11.63 -12.02 -9.41
N GLY A 22 -10.67 -11.68 -10.29
CA GLY A 22 -9.69 -12.63 -10.86
C GLY A 22 -8.26 -12.52 -10.33
N HIS A 23 -7.89 -11.36 -9.79
CA HIS A 23 -6.63 -11.10 -9.09
C HIS A 23 -6.91 -10.13 -7.96
N SER A 24 -7.52 -10.64 -6.89
CA SER A 24 -8.07 -9.81 -5.83
C SER A 24 -6.99 -8.94 -5.18
N LEU A 25 -7.35 -7.69 -4.87
CA LEU A 25 -6.51 -6.81 -4.05
C LEU A 25 -6.20 -7.45 -2.69
N ASP A 26 -7.12 -8.28 -2.18
CA ASP A 26 -6.96 -9.00 -0.93
C ASP A 26 -5.87 -10.07 -0.99
N GLU A 27 -5.72 -10.79 -2.11
CA GLU A 27 -4.58 -11.71 -2.30
C GLU A 27 -3.25 -10.97 -2.32
N GLN A 28 -3.20 -9.80 -2.97
CA GLN A 28 -1.99 -8.96 -2.99
C GLN A 28 -1.63 -8.52 -1.57
N LYS A 29 -2.61 -7.95 -0.84
CA LYS A 29 -2.42 -7.50 0.56
C LYS A 29 -2.00 -8.66 1.46
N THR A 30 -2.60 -9.83 1.33
CA THR A 30 -2.27 -11.02 2.13
C THR A 30 -0.82 -11.43 1.93
N LYS A 31 -0.38 -11.55 0.67
CA LYS A 31 1.02 -11.91 0.35
C LYS A 31 2.01 -10.85 0.84
N MET A 32 1.69 -9.57 0.70
CA MET A 32 2.52 -8.47 1.17
C MET A 32 2.65 -8.43 2.70
N LYS A 33 1.54 -8.67 3.42
CA LYS A 33 1.54 -8.74 4.90
C LYS A 33 2.36 -9.92 5.40
N ALA A 34 2.19 -11.10 4.80
CA ALA A 34 3.00 -12.27 5.14
C ALA A 34 4.50 -12.03 4.89
N PHE A 35 4.85 -11.33 3.81
CA PHE A 35 6.24 -10.95 3.54
C PHE A 35 6.78 -9.96 4.59
N CYS A 36 5.99 -8.96 5.00
CA CYS A 36 6.41 -8.02 6.04
C CYS A 36 6.58 -8.70 7.39
N ASP A 37 5.68 -9.60 7.76
CA ASP A 37 5.74 -10.37 9.00
C ASP A 37 7.01 -11.25 9.05
N TYR A 38 7.27 -12.00 7.98
CA TYR A 38 8.48 -12.84 7.87
C TYR A 38 9.80 -12.04 7.98
N ASN A 39 9.82 -10.81 7.48
CA ASN A 39 11.01 -9.94 7.50
C ASN A 39 11.02 -8.95 8.68
N GLU A 40 10.10 -9.08 9.63
CA GLU A 40 9.98 -8.20 10.79
C GLU A 40 9.83 -6.70 10.45
N TYR A 41 9.17 -6.39 9.34
CA TYR A 41 8.85 -5.03 8.94
C TYR A 41 7.64 -4.48 9.69
N GLU A 42 7.66 -3.19 10.02
CA GLU A 42 6.52 -2.47 10.56
C GLU A 42 5.75 -1.81 9.41
N ILE A 43 4.50 -2.24 9.19
CA ILE A 43 3.62 -1.59 8.21
C ILE A 43 3.13 -0.26 8.80
N ALA A 44 3.57 0.85 8.20
CA ALA A 44 3.24 2.21 8.62
C ALA A 44 1.94 2.73 7.98
N GLY A 45 1.46 2.08 6.92
CA GLY A 45 0.27 2.49 6.16
C GLY A 45 0.02 1.60 4.94
N GLU A 46 -1.26 1.51 4.55
CA GLU A 46 -1.73 0.73 3.40
C GLU A 46 -2.52 1.66 2.48
N TYR A 47 -2.24 1.59 1.17
CA TYR A 47 -2.81 2.46 0.14
C TYR A 47 -3.33 1.60 -1.01
N GLU A 48 -4.52 1.90 -1.51
CA GLU A 48 -5.20 1.06 -2.49
C GLU A 48 -5.88 1.90 -3.58
N ASP A 49 -5.62 1.57 -4.84
CA ASP A 49 -6.27 2.18 -6.00
C ASP A 49 -6.95 1.11 -6.89
N ALA A 50 -8.24 0.87 -6.68
CA ALA A 50 -9.02 -0.08 -7.46
C ALA A 50 -9.52 0.52 -8.80
N GLY A 51 -9.42 -0.25 -9.89
CA GLY A 51 -9.94 0.13 -11.20
C GLY A 51 -9.20 1.30 -11.87
N LYS A 52 -7.92 1.50 -11.54
CA LYS A 52 -7.09 2.60 -12.07
C LYS A 52 -6.03 2.07 -13.02
N SER A 53 -6.04 2.58 -14.26
CA SER A 53 -5.08 2.23 -15.31
C SER A 53 -3.62 2.41 -14.87
N GLY A 54 -2.75 1.49 -15.33
CA GLY A 54 -1.30 1.59 -15.16
C GLY A 54 -0.66 2.73 -15.96
N ARG A 55 -1.34 3.26 -16.98
CA ARG A 55 -0.80 4.21 -17.97
C ARG A 55 -0.69 5.64 -17.46
N SER A 56 -1.54 6.04 -16.52
CA SER A 56 -1.52 7.37 -15.89
C SER A 56 -1.57 7.25 -14.38
N ILE A 57 -0.95 8.22 -13.69
CA ILE A 57 -1.11 8.41 -12.25
C ILE A 57 -2.40 9.17 -11.90
N GLU A 58 -3.07 9.73 -12.90
CA GLU A 58 -4.31 10.47 -12.73
C GLU A 58 -5.41 9.58 -12.14
N GLY A 59 -6.07 10.10 -11.11
CA GLY A 59 -7.07 9.36 -10.35
C GLY A 59 -6.52 8.30 -9.38
N ARG A 60 -5.20 8.22 -9.17
CA ARG A 60 -4.57 7.40 -8.11
C ARG A 60 -4.45 8.18 -6.81
N ILE A 61 -5.58 8.32 -6.12
CA ILE A 61 -5.69 9.18 -4.95
C ILE A 61 -4.85 8.60 -3.80
N ALA A 62 -4.90 7.29 -3.61
CA ALA A 62 -4.15 6.63 -2.54
C ALA A 62 -2.64 6.67 -2.80
N PHE A 63 -2.21 6.53 -4.07
CA PHE A 63 -0.82 6.73 -4.45
C PHE A 63 -0.33 8.15 -4.10
N ASN A 64 -1.08 9.18 -4.47
CA ASN A 64 -0.68 10.56 -4.18
C ASN A 64 -0.61 10.82 -2.67
N GLN A 65 -1.58 10.30 -1.91
CA GLN A 65 -1.56 10.37 -0.45
C GLN A 65 -0.30 9.71 0.13
N MET A 66 0.06 8.50 -0.34
CA MET A 66 1.30 7.82 0.06
C MET A 66 2.53 8.68 -0.21
N MET A 67 2.62 9.27 -1.40
CA MET A 67 3.76 10.12 -1.78
C MET A 67 3.86 11.36 -0.89
N ASP A 68 2.73 11.93 -0.50
CA ASP A 68 2.71 13.07 0.41
C ASP A 68 3.12 12.66 1.82
N ASP A 69 2.64 11.52 2.33
CA ASP A 69 3.05 10.97 3.62
C ASP A 69 4.54 10.62 3.69
N ILE A 70 5.13 10.18 2.57
CA ILE A 70 6.58 10.00 2.42
C ILE A 70 7.30 11.35 2.53
N LYS A 71 6.84 12.38 1.81
CA LYS A 71 7.48 13.71 1.78
C LYS A 71 7.41 14.42 3.12
N SER A 72 6.28 14.34 3.83
CA SER A 72 6.13 15.00 5.13
C SER A 72 6.78 14.23 6.27
N GLY A 73 7.45 13.10 5.99
CA GLY A 73 8.08 12.26 7.00
C GLY A 73 7.07 11.73 8.02
N THR A 74 5.81 11.61 7.61
CA THR A 74 4.72 11.38 8.54
C THR A 74 4.91 10.03 9.22
N LYS A 75 5.06 10.02 10.55
CA LYS A 75 4.90 8.81 11.38
C LYS A 75 3.44 8.44 11.61
N ARG A 76 2.48 9.13 11.00
CA ARG A 76 1.05 8.93 11.22
C ARG A 76 0.66 7.62 10.53
N ARG A 77 -0.03 6.76 11.27
CA ARG A 77 -0.84 5.70 10.69
C ARG A 77 -2.00 6.39 9.96
N PRO A 78 -2.18 6.21 8.63
CA PRO A 78 -3.37 6.70 7.96
C PRO A 78 -4.60 6.17 8.68
N SER A 79 -5.55 7.05 8.97
CA SER A 79 -6.85 6.65 9.52
C SER A 79 -7.64 6.06 8.35
N ILE A 80 -7.99 4.76 8.48
CA ILE A 80 -8.89 4.05 7.58
C ILE A 80 -10.28 4.69 7.65
#